data_AF-A0A1V2L2U7-F1
#
_entry.id   AF-A0A1V2L2U7-F1
#
_cell.length_a   1.000
_cell.length_b   1.000
_cell.length_c   1.000
_cell.angle_alpha   90.00
_cell.angle_beta   90.00
_cell.angle_gamma   90.00
#
_symmetry.space_group_name_H-M   'P 1'
#
loop_
_entity.id
_entity.type
_entity.pdbx_description
1 polymer ?
#
loop_
_entity_poly.entity_id
_entity_poly.type
_entity_poly.pdbx_seq_one_letter_code
_entity_poly.pdbx_strand_id
1 'polypeptide(L)'
;MTSTITDFLPQITSLQSEYVSLTSVLATETERIGFIQASRSLDYVVASLALYSAEQAQLTATGTQAVKSASAAVSSVSEVLLSISKVENVYGGMTPSYGGNMAMAIVMGIFFSAPTVLGVMFNTWWFGVSYFCGTGLEMAGYIGRTLSAHDTSAIDPFLLQIITLTLAPCFIMAAIYYLLGQLVMVYGTQFALLRPMWYSYIFIACDVISLTVQAAGGGLAATALKEFRSSDGGTHVMVAGLAFQVCSMSVFLFLFVHFFWKIHYLRKGHKELEPMFNPDYKDLRQNKLFSYFPVVILIAVLFVYTRSIYRVIKLAEGWTGFLITHEVYFMILDALMMALTCLLFIPFHPGFMLGKGEIPVQGMPSYKKMIKASQAEEFSENDGKEGGTAEGVYGEPEQYHA
;
A
#
# COMPACT_ATOMS: atom_id res chain seq x y z
N MET A 1 -24.90 36.98 -14.92
CA MET A 1 -24.85 36.08 -16.09
C MET A 1 -26.27 35.61 -16.35
N THR A 2 -26.92 36.17 -17.36
CA THR A 2 -28.26 35.79 -17.82
C THR A 2 -28.14 34.49 -18.61
N SER A 3 -28.32 33.34 -17.96
CA SER A 3 -28.66 32.11 -18.69
C SER A 3 -30.06 32.31 -19.25
N THR A 4 -30.21 32.14 -20.55
CA THR A 4 -31.50 32.30 -21.21
C THR A 4 -32.21 30.94 -21.14
N ILE A 5 -33.54 30.90 -21.05
CA ILE A 5 -34.33 29.64 -20.97
C ILE A 5 -33.95 28.63 -22.07
N THR A 6 -33.44 29.13 -23.21
CA THR A 6 -32.91 28.34 -24.33
C THR A 6 -31.71 27.45 -24.00
N ASP A 7 -30.94 27.76 -22.96
CA ASP A 7 -29.74 26.99 -22.58
C ASP A 7 -30.08 25.63 -21.94
N PHE A 8 -31.28 25.51 -21.36
CA PHE A 8 -31.73 24.29 -20.67
C PHE A 8 -32.51 23.32 -21.57
N LEU A 9 -33.05 23.80 -22.70
CA LEU A 9 -33.86 23.02 -23.63
C LEU A 9 -33.20 21.72 -24.13
N PRO A 10 -31.90 21.69 -24.52
CA PRO A 10 -31.27 20.44 -24.95
C PRO A 10 -31.13 19.42 -23.81
N GLN A 11 -30.85 19.86 -22.58
CA GLN A 11 -30.71 18.98 -21.40
C GLN A 11 -32.06 18.41 -20.95
N ILE A 12 -33.12 19.22 -21.00
CA ILE A 12 -34.49 18.76 -20.70
C ILE A 12 -34.93 17.72 -21.75
N THR A 13 -34.63 17.96 -23.04
CA THR A 13 -35.01 17.05 -24.12
C THR A 13 -34.28 15.71 -24.00
N SER A 14 -32.98 15.72 -23.66
CA SER A 14 -32.23 14.46 -23.44
C SER A 14 -32.79 13.69 -22.25
N LEU A 15 -33.05 14.34 -21.12
CA LEU A 15 -33.62 13.70 -19.93
C LEU A 15 -35.03 13.17 -20.16
N GLN A 16 -35.86 13.86 -20.94
CA GLN A 16 -37.19 13.36 -21.32
C GLN A 16 -37.09 12.10 -22.20
N SER A 17 -36.14 12.06 -23.14
CA SER A 17 -35.92 10.86 -23.95
C SER A 17 -35.45 9.67 -23.10
N GLU A 18 -34.60 9.92 -22.11
CA GLU A 18 -34.11 8.93 -21.16
C GLU A 18 -35.23 8.43 -20.23
N TYR A 19 -36.10 9.33 -19.74
CA TYR A 19 -37.29 8.98 -18.95
C TYR A 19 -38.21 8.00 -19.70
N VAL A 20 -38.51 8.28 -20.97
CA VAL A 20 -39.36 7.40 -21.79
C VAL A 20 -38.69 6.04 -22.04
N SER A 21 -37.37 6.04 -22.28
CA SER A 21 -36.62 4.80 -22.41
C SER A 21 -36.66 3.96 -21.13
N LEU A 22 -36.35 4.56 -19.98
CA LEU A 22 -36.27 3.86 -18.69
C LEU A 22 -37.63 3.34 -18.22
N THR A 23 -38.71 4.10 -18.41
CA THR A 23 -40.07 3.64 -18.10
C THR A 23 -40.49 2.44 -18.95
N SER A 24 -40.07 2.39 -20.22
CA SER A 24 -40.32 1.23 -21.10
C SER A 24 -39.54 0.00 -20.65
N VAL A 25 -38.27 0.17 -20.25
CA VAL A 25 -37.43 -0.91 -19.70
C VAL A 25 -38.04 -1.45 -18.41
N LEU A 26 -38.45 -0.56 -17.50
CA LEU A 26 -39.02 -0.94 -16.20
C LEU A 26 -40.33 -1.74 -16.34
N ALA A 27 -41.10 -1.49 -17.41
CA ALA A 27 -42.32 -2.22 -17.71
C ALA A 27 -42.06 -3.65 -18.25
N THR A 28 -40.88 -3.90 -18.84
CA THR A 28 -40.51 -5.19 -19.43
C THR A 28 -39.55 -6.01 -18.57
N GLU A 29 -38.92 -5.41 -17.56
CA GLU A 29 -37.83 -6.05 -16.83
C GLU A 29 -38.32 -7.04 -15.77
N THR A 30 -37.94 -8.30 -15.94
CA THR A 30 -38.28 -9.39 -14.99
C THR A 30 -37.17 -9.68 -13.99
N GLU A 31 -35.93 -9.24 -14.25
CA GLU A 31 -34.81 -9.43 -13.32
C GLU A 31 -34.78 -8.36 -12.23
N ARG A 32 -34.66 -8.78 -10.97
CA ARG A 32 -34.64 -7.88 -9.80
C ARG A 32 -33.52 -6.83 -9.88
N ILE A 33 -32.34 -7.21 -10.39
CA ILE A 33 -31.17 -6.32 -10.44
C ILE A 33 -31.39 -5.24 -11.52
N GLY A 34 -31.82 -5.64 -12.71
CA GLY A 34 -32.16 -4.71 -13.80
C GLY A 34 -33.27 -3.75 -13.40
N PHE A 35 -34.30 -4.25 -12.70
CA PHE A 35 -35.37 -3.42 -12.17
C PHE A 35 -34.88 -2.35 -11.18
N ILE A 36 -34.00 -2.71 -10.23
CA ILE A 36 -33.47 -1.75 -9.25
C ILE A 36 -32.59 -0.69 -9.94
N GLN A 37 -31.77 -1.08 -10.92
CA GLN A 37 -30.94 -0.14 -11.70
C GLN A 37 -31.78 0.84 -12.50
N ALA A 38 -32.78 0.33 -13.22
CA ALA A 38 -33.71 1.14 -14.00
C ALA A 38 -34.56 2.06 -13.09
N SER A 39 -34.97 1.59 -11.91
CA SER A 39 -35.71 2.42 -10.94
C SER A 39 -34.86 3.56 -10.39
N ARG A 40 -33.60 3.32 -10.02
CA ARG A 40 -32.72 4.37 -9.48
C ARG A 40 -32.35 5.43 -10.51
N SER A 41 -32.02 5.00 -11.73
CA SER A 41 -31.78 5.92 -12.85
C SER A 41 -33.03 6.75 -13.17
N LEU A 42 -34.22 6.14 -13.10
CA LEU A 42 -35.48 6.86 -13.27
C LEU A 42 -35.71 7.91 -12.17
N ASP A 43 -35.48 7.56 -10.89
CA ASP A 43 -35.58 8.50 -9.77
C ASP A 43 -34.65 9.71 -9.95
N TYR A 44 -33.41 9.47 -10.42
CA TYR A 44 -32.45 10.53 -10.74
C TYR A 44 -32.92 11.43 -11.89
N VAL A 45 -33.43 10.85 -12.98
CA VAL A 45 -33.96 11.60 -14.14
C VAL A 45 -35.17 12.45 -13.73
N VAL A 46 -36.09 11.89 -12.95
CA VAL A 46 -37.28 12.62 -12.46
C VAL A 46 -36.89 13.78 -11.56
N ALA A 47 -35.97 13.56 -10.61
CA ALA A 47 -35.49 14.61 -9.72
C ALA A 47 -34.72 15.71 -10.47
N SER A 48 -33.94 15.34 -11.49
CA SER A 48 -33.22 16.28 -12.37
C SER A 48 -34.19 17.13 -13.20
N LEU A 49 -35.21 16.52 -13.80
CA LEU A 49 -36.27 17.24 -14.52
C LEU A 49 -37.02 18.21 -13.60
N ALA A 50 -37.33 17.79 -12.36
CA ALA A 50 -37.94 18.64 -11.36
C ALA A 50 -37.04 19.84 -11.02
N LEU A 51 -35.72 19.65 -10.92
CA LEU A 51 -34.76 20.72 -10.63
C LEU A 51 -34.76 21.77 -11.74
N TYR A 52 -34.62 21.34 -12.99
CA TYR A 52 -34.65 22.25 -14.14
C TYR A 52 -35.95 23.04 -14.23
N SER A 53 -37.09 22.39 -13.94
CA SER A 53 -38.39 23.08 -13.91
C SER A 53 -38.48 24.13 -12.79
N ALA A 54 -37.90 23.84 -11.61
CA ALA A 54 -37.85 24.76 -10.49
C ALA A 54 -36.91 25.95 -10.75
N GLU A 55 -35.75 25.71 -11.36
CA GLU A 55 -34.83 26.76 -11.81
C GLU A 55 -35.48 27.67 -12.86
N GLN A 56 -36.21 27.11 -13.82
CA GLN A 56 -36.96 27.88 -14.82
C GLN A 56 -38.04 28.76 -14.17
N ALA A 57 -38.75 28.23 -13.16
CA ALA A 57 -39.72 29.00 -12.38
C ALA A 57 -39.05 30.14 -11.59
N GLN A 58 -37.84 29.90 -11.07
CA GLN A 58 -37.05 30.92 -10.37
C GLN A 58 -36.60 32.05 -11.30
N LEU A 59 -36.16 31.72 -12.52
CA LEU A 59 -35.73 32.71 -13.52
C LEU A 59 -36.88 33.59 -14.04
N THR A 60 -38.12 33.08 -13.99
CA THR A 60 -39.32 33.80 -14.48
C THR A 60 -40.01 34.62 -13.37
N ALA A 61 -39.65 34.41 -12.10
CA ALA A 61 -40.29 35.05 -10.96
C ALA A 61 -39.92 36.54 -10.83
N THR A 62 -40.88 37.44 -11.01
CA THR A 62 -40.66 38.91 -10.99
C THR A 62 -41.06 39.58 -9.66
N GLY A 63 -41.55 38.82 -8.66
CA GLY A 63 -42.01 39.36 -7.36
C GLY A 63 -41.30 38.73 -6.16
N THR A 64 -41.02 39.52 -5.11
CA THR A 64 -40.25 39.09 -3.91
C THR A 64 -40.79 37.83 -3.25
N GLN A 65 -42.11 37.64 -3.22
CA GLN A 65 -42.74 36.44 -2.66
C GLN A 65 -42.65 35.23 -3.59
N ALA A 66 -42.77 35.44 -4.91
CA ALA A 66 -42.62 34.40 -5.93
C ALA A 66 -41.17 33.91 -6.06
N VAL A 67 -40.18 34.80 -5.92
CA VAL A 67 -38.77 34.43 -5.89
C VAL A 67 -38.47 33.58 -4.65
N LYS A 68 -38.99 33.95 -3.48
CA LYS A 68 -38.82 33.16 -2.25
C LYS A 68 -39.41 31.75 -2.37
N SER A 69 -40.60 31.60 -2.94
CA SER A 69 -41.22 30.28 -3.15
C SER A 69 -40.47 29.44 -4.20
N ALA A 70 -39.98 30.07 -5.28
CA ALA A 70 -39.22 29.36 -6.32
C ALA A 70 -37.85 28.90 -5.81
N SER A 71 -37.13 29.74 -5.04
CA SER A 71 -35.89 29.33 -4.38
C SER A 71 -36.10 28.21 -3.36
N ALA A 72 -37.22 28.23 -2.61
CA ALA A 72 -37.56 27.14 -1.70
C ALA A 72 -37.83 25.82 -2.44
N ALA A 73 -38.49 25.87 -3.60
CA ALA A 73 -38.70 24.70 -4.45
C ALA A 73 -37.37 24.12 -4.96
N VAL A 74 -36.45 24.97 -5.44
CA VAL A 74 -35.09 24.56 -5.85
C VAL A 74 -34.34 23.91 -4.70
N SER A 75 -34.37 24.48 -3.49
CA SER A 75 -33.75 23.87 -2.31
C SER A 75 -34.35 22.50 -1.98
N SER A 76 -35.68 22.35 -2.01
CA SER A 76 -36.34 21.07 -1.72
C SER A 76 -35.99 19.97 -2.72
N VAL A 77 -35.94 20.30 -4.02
CA VAL A 77 -35.56 19.33 -5.06
C VAL A 77 -34.07 19.01 -4.98
N SER A 78 -33.23 20.00 -4.64
CA SER A 78 -31.81 19.78 -4.40
C SER A 78 -31.57 18.82 -3.23
N GLU A 79 -32.36 18.90 -2.15
CA GLU A 79 -32.32 17.93 -1.04
C GLU A 79 -32.69 16.51 -1.49
N VAL A 80 -33.71 16.36 -2.35
CA VAL A 80 -34.08 15.06 -2.94
C VAL A 80 -32.94 14.49 -3.78
N LEU A 81 -32.33 15.30 -4.66
CA LEU A 81 -31.18 14.88 -5.46
C LEU A 81 -29.97 14.49 -4.59
N LEU A 82 -29.71 15.25 -3.52
CA LEU A 82 -28.66 14.91 -2.55
C LEU A 82 -28.97 13.59 -1.84
N SER A 83 -30.24 13.28 -1.56
CA SER A 83 -30.63 12.01 -0.95
C SER A 83 -30.43 10.82 -1.90
N ILE A 84 -30.75 10.98 -3.19
CA ILE A 84 -30.51 9.98 -4.24
C ILE A 84 -29.00 9.76 -4.42
N SER A 85 -28.23 10.85 -4.57
CA SER A 85 -26.77 10.80 -4.71
C SER A 85 -26.09 10.11 -3.53
N LYS A 86 -26.55 10.32 -2.29
CA LYS A 86 -26.01 9.62 -1.10
C LYS A 86 -26.26 8.12 -1.12
N VAL A 87 -27.36 7.66 -1.72
CA VAL A 87 -27.70 6.23 -1.83
C VAL A 87 -26.88 5.53 -2.91
N GLU A 88 -26.49 6.26 -3.96
CA GLU A 88 -25.63 5.74 -5.04
C GLU A 88 -24.13 5.85 -4.73
N ASN A 89 -23.75 6.76 -3.83
CA ASN A 89 -22.36 7.00 -3.48
C ASN A 89 -21.73 5.82 -2.72
N VAL A 90 -20.70 5.22 -3.33
CA VAL A 90 -19.97 4.06 -2.78
C VAL A 90 -19.09 4.39 -1.56
N TYR A 91 -18.88 5.68 -1.27
CA TYR A 91 -18.15 6.19 -0.10
C TYR A 91 -19.07 6.56 1.07
N GLY A 92 -20.32 6.10 1.10
CA GLY A 92 -21.23 6.34 2.21
C GLY A 92 -21.68 7.80 2.34
N GLY A 93 -21.79 8.51 1.21
CA GLY A 93 -22.24 9.90 1.15
C GLY A 93 -21.14 10.96 1.27
N MET A 94 -19.86 10.57 1.34
CA MET A 94 -18.73 11.49 1.23
C MET A 94 -18.29 11.66 -0.24
N THR A 95 -17.98 12.89 -0.65
CA THR A 95 -17.23 13.17 -1.89
C THR A 95 -15.73 13.30 -1.58
N PRO A 96 -14.84 12.45 -2.13
CA PRO A 96 -13.40 12.59 -1.96
C PRO A 96 -12.88 13.95 -2.44
N SER A 97 -11.99 14.59 -1.69
CA SER A 97 -11.38 15.86 -2.10
C SER A 97 -10.45 15.66 -3.29
N TYR A 98 -10.80 16.25 -4.44
CA TYR A 98 -9.97 16.17 -5.65
C TYR A 98 -8.54 16.69 -5.40
N GLY A 99 -8.41 17.88 -4.80
CA GLY A 99 -7.12 18.52 -4.58
C GLY A 99 -6.21 17.74 -3.62
N GLY A 100 -6.76 17.24 -2.51
CA GLY A 100 -5.99 16.48 -1.53
C GLY A 100 -5.50 15.15 -2.09
N ASN A 101 -6.38 14.40 -2.75
CA ASN A 101 -6.04 13.09 -3.30
C ASN A 101 -5.06 13.19 -4.48
N MET A 102 -5.19 14.22 -5.32
CA MET A 102 -4.24 14.52 -6.39
C MET A 102 -2.86 14.89 -5.83
N ALA A 103 -2.79 15.72 -4.78
CA ALA A 103 -1.53 16.07 -4.15
C ALA A 103 -0.80 14.82 -3.61
N MET A 104 -1.54 13.90 -2.98
CA MET A 104 -0.98 12.62 -2.51
C MET A 104 -0.53 11.71 -3.66
N ALA A 105 -1.28 11.66 -4.77
CA ALA A 105 -0.86 10.92 -5.96
C ALA A 105 0.46 11.44 -6.52
N ILE A 106 0.65 12.76 -6.57
CA ILE A 106 1.90 13.40 -7.02
C ILE A 106 3.05 13.07 -6.06
N VAL A 107 2.83 13.22 -4.74
CA VAL A 107 3.85 12.90 -3.72
C VAL A 107 4.30 11.44 -3.83
N MET A 108 3.34 10.51 -3.95
CA MET A 108 3.65 9.10 -4.12
C MET A 108 4.34 8.81 -5.46
N GLY A 109 3.99 9.53 -6.53
CA GLY A 109 4.69 9.43 -7.82
C GLY A 109 6.14 9.89 -7.76
N ILE A 110 6.42 10.96 -7.00
CA ILE A 110 7.80 11.42 -6.74
C ILE A 110 8.56 10.33 -5.97
N PHE A 111 7.96 9.81 -4.88
CA PHE A 111 8.56 8.76 -4.06
C PHE A 111 8.66 7.40 -4.75
N PHE A 112 7.88 7.17 -5.80
CA PHE A 112 8.03 6.01 -6.67
C PHE A 112 9.26 6.17 -7.58
N SER A 113 9.44 7.34 -8.19
CA SER A 113 10.51 7.55 -9.17
C SER A 113 11.93 7.53 -8.57
N ALA A 114 12.20 8.29 -7.51
CA ALA A 114 13.56 8.49 -7.01
C ALA A 114 14.22 7.22 -6.41
N PRO A 115 13.56 6.47 -5.51
CA PRO A 115 14.10 5.22 -4.95
C PRO A 115 14.16 4.08 -5.96
N THR A 116 13.30 4.08 -6.98
CA THR A 116 13.37 3.08 -8.06
C THR A 116 14.65 3.24 -8.86
N VAL A 117 15.01 4.48 -9.20
CA VAL A 117 16.28 4.79 -9.87
C VAL A 117 17.47 4.39 -8.98
N LEU A 118 17.42 4.72 -7.69
CA LEU A 118 18.45 4.30 -6.72
C LEU A 118 18.54 2.77 -6.60
N GLY A 119 17.42 2.06 -6.56
CA GLY A 119 17.38 0.60 -6.47
C GLY A 119 18.07 -0.09 -7.65
N VAL A 120 17.86 0.45 -8.87
CA VAL A 120 18.54 -0.02 -10.09
C VAL A 120 20.03 0.32 -10.06
N MET A 121 20.39 1.55 -9.65
CA MET A 121 21.80 1.99 -9.59
C MET A 121 22.64 1.22 -8.55
N PHE A 122 22.04 0.87 -7.42
CA PHE A 122 22.71 0.14 -6.33
C PHE A 122 22.53 -1.38 -6.41
N ASN A 123 21.85 -1.88 -7.46
CA ASN A 123 21.64 -3.31 -7.70
C ASN A 123 20.93 -4.01 -6.52
N THR A 124 20.08 -3.28 -5.78
CA THR A 124 19.35 -3.80 -4.62
C THR A 124 18.01 -4.43 -5.05
N TRP A 125 18.04 -5.57 -5.72
CA TRP A 125 16.88 -6.10 -6.47
C TRP A 125 15.71 -6.48 -5.56
N TRP A 126 15.94 -7.16 -4.44
CA TRP A 126 14.85 -7.62 -3.56
C TRP A 126 14.12 -6.45 -2.89
N PHE A 127 14.90 -5.51 -2.33
CA PHE A 127 14.34 -4.30 -1.74
C PHE A 127 13.70 -3.41 -2.81
N GLY A 128 14.39 -3.20 -3.92
CA GLY A 128 13.95 -2.30 -5.00
C GLY A 128 12.64 -2.75 -5.65
N VAL A 129 12.49 -4.04 -5.97
CA VAL A 129 11.24 -4.57 -6.55
C VAL A 129 10.08 -4.46 -5.57
N SER A 130 10.30 -4.83 -4.31
CA SER A 130 9.25 -4.77 -3.28
C SER A 130 8.82 -3.32 -3.02
N TYR A 131 9.76 -2.40 -2.94
CA TYR A 131 9.49 -0.97 -2.77
C TYR A 131 8.79 -0.37 -4.00
N PHE A 132 9.22 -0.72 -5.21
CA PHE A 132 8.60 -0.32 -6.47
C PHE A 132 7.13 -0.75 -6.54
N CYS A 133 6.85 -2.02 -6.25
CA CYS A 133 5.49 -2.54 -6.24
C CYS A 133 4.64 -1.82 -5.18
N GLY A 134 5.15 -1.65 -3.97
CA GLY A 134 4.40 -1.00 -2.89
C GLY A 134 4.06 0.47 -3.18
N THR A 135 5.05 1.26 -3.62
CA THR A 135 4.84 2.68 -3.95
C THR A 135 4.01 2.88 -5.23
N GLY A 136 4.17 1.99 -6.23
CA GLY A 136 3.34 2.00 -7.43
C GLY A 136 1.87 1.71 -7.12
N LEU A 137 1.60 0.79 -6.19
CA LEU A 137 0.24 0.50 -5.73
C LEU A 137 -0.36 1.67 -4.93
N GLU A 138 0.40 2.33 -4.04
CA GLU A 138 -0.07 3.57 -3.39
C GLU A 138 -0.46 4.63 -4.42
N MET A 139 0.42 4.89 -5.40
CA MET A 139 0.17 5.86 -6.46
C MET A 139 -1.10 5.52 -7.25
N ALA A 140 -1.27 4.27 -7.68
CA ALA A 140 -2.46 3.81 -8.38
C ALA A 140 -3.74 3.98 -7.52
N GLY A 141 -3.63 3.78 -6.21
CA GLY A 141 -4.74 3.97 -5.28
C GLY A 141 -5.19 5.41 -5.15
N TYR A 142 -4.25 6.36 -5.05
CA TYR A 142 -4.58 7.79 -5.02
C TYR A 142 -5.08 8.30 -6.38
N ILE A 143 -4.59 7.74 -7.50
CA ILE A 143 -5.16 8.01 -8.83
C ILE A 143 -6.62 7.55 -8.88
N GLY A 144 -6.91 6.30 -8.48
CA GLY A 144 -8.28 5.78 -8.42
C GLY A 144 -9.19 6.66 -7.56
N ARG A 145 -8.70 7.09 -6.40
CA ARG A 145 -9.44 8.00 -5.51
C ARG A 145 -9.68 9.40 -6.09
N THR A 146 -8.73 9.90 -6.88
CA THR A 146 -8.87 11.19 -7.57
C THR A 146 -9.88 11.10 -8.70
N LEU A 147 -9.93 9.98 -9.42
CA LEU A 147 -10.97 9.70 -10.41
C LEU A 147 -12.36 9.59 -9.76
N SER A 148 -12.45 8.93 -8.60
CA SER A 148 -13.69 8.85 -7.81
C SER A 148 -14.19 10.20 -7.28
N ALA A 149 -13.37 11.26 -7.29
CA ALA A 149 -13.81 12.59 -6.88
C ALA A 149 -14.74 13.24 -7.91
N HIS A 150 -14.63 12.84 -9.19
CA HIS A 150 -15.52 13.30 -10.26
C HIS A 150 -16.79 12.46 -10.37
N ASP A 151 -16.67 11.15 -10.15
CA ASP A 151 -17.80 10.22 -10.16
C ASP A 151 -17.72 9.28 -8.94
N THR A 152 -18.50 9.61 -7.90
CA THR A 152 -18.56 8.83 -6.65
C THR A 152 -19.45 7.60 -6.74
N SER A 153 -20.15 7.39 -7.86
CA SER A 153 -20.99 6.22 -8.09
C SER A 153 -20.24 5.14 -8.89
N ALA A 154 -19.11 5.49 -9.49
CA ALA A 154 -18.27 4.56 -10.25
C ALA A 154 -17.61 3.51 -9.35
N ILE A 155 -17.98 2.25 -9.56
CA ILE A 155 -17.47 1.09 -8.82
C ILE A 155 -15.99 0.81 -9.16
N ASP A 156 -15.57 0.96 -10.42
CA ASP A 156 -14.22 0.58 -10.86
C ASP A 156 -13.10 1.44 -10.24
N PRO A 157 -13.18 2.79 -10.22
CA PRO A 157 -12.18 3.63 -9.56
C PRO A 157 -12.12 3.39 -8.04
N PHE A 158 -13.26 3.09 -7.43
CA PHE A 158 -13.35 2.69 -6.02
C PHE A 158 -12.67 1.34 -5.74
N LEU A 159 -12.90 0.34 -6.60
CA LEU A 159 -12.23 -0.96 -6.51
C LEU A 159 -10.72 -0.80 -6.70
N LEU A 160 -10.29 0.00 -7.69
CA LEU A 160 -8.89 0.32 -7.90
C LEU A 160 -8.27 0.88 -6.62
N GLN A 161 -8.90 1.91 -6.02
CA GLN A 161 -8.45 2.50 -4.77
C GLN A 161 -8.33 1.45 -3.65
N ILE A 162 -9.41 0.72 -3.37
CA ILE A 162 -9.40 -0.16 -2.19
C ILE A 162 -8.43 -1.31 -2.35
N ILE A 163 -8.31 -1.89 -3.54
CA ILE A 163 -7.41 -3.02 -3.80
C ILE A 163 -5.95 -2.58 -3.69
N THR A 164 -5.57 -1.51 -4.40
CA THR A 164 -4.15 -1.12 -4.46
C THR A 164 -3.65 -0.56 -3.13
N LEU A 165 -4.44 0.28 -2.44
CA LEU A 165 -4.07 0.78 -1.11
C LEU A 165 -4.01 -0.34 -0.05
N THR A 166 -4.72 -1.44 -0.26
CA THR A 166 -4.67 -2.59 0.65
C THR A 166 -3.43 -3.45 0.40
N LEU A 167 -3.04 -3.64 -0.86
CA LEU A 167 -1.87 -4.43 -1.24
C LEU A 167 -0.54 -3.73 -0.95
N ALA A 168 -0.48 -2.41 -1.18
CA ALA A 168 0.72 -1.60 -1.06
C ALA A 168 1.56 -1.81 0.22
N PRO A 169 0.99 -1.74 1.44
CA PRO A 169 1.76 -1.88 2.68
C PRO A 169 2.42 -3.26 2.84
N CYS A 170 1.84 -4.32 2.28
CA CYS A 170 2.41 -5.67 2.35
C CYS A 170 3.74 -5.74 1.58
N PHE A 171 3.81 -5.10 0.41
CA PHE A 171 5.05 -5.05 -0.38
C PHE A 171 6.13 -4.19 0.30
N ILE A 172 5.75 -3.07 0.90
CA ILE A 172 6.69 -2.24 1.68
C ILE A 172 7.20 -3.01 2.91
N MET A 173 6.34 -3.78 3.57
CA MET A 173 6.74 -4.62 4.70
C MET A 173 7.62 -5.79 4.27
N ALA A 174 7.38 -6.40 3.11
CA ALA A 174 8.30 -7.40 2.55
C ALA A 174 9.72 -6.83 2.34
N ALA A 175 9.82 -5.58 1.88
CA ALA A 175 11.10 -4.87 1.78
C ALA A 175 11.76 -4.69 3.17
N ILE A 176 10.98 -4.29 4.18
CA ILE A 176 11.45 -4.12 5.56
C ILE A 176 11.88 -5.46 6.20
N TYR A 177 11.15 -6.54 5.96
CA TYR A 177 11.50 -7.88 6.43
C TYR A 177 12.84 -8.35 5.86
N TYR A 178 13.12 -8.00 4.60
CA TYR A 178 14.42 -8.25 3.99
C TYR A 178 15.54 -7.43 4.64
N LEU A 179 15.31 -6.13 4.89
CA LEU A 179 16.26 -5.27 5.59
C LEU A 179 16.57 -5.77 7.00
N LEU A 180 15.58 -6.29 7.73
CA LEU A 180 15.84 -6.92 9.03
C LEU A 180 16.76 -8.13 8.88
N GLY A 181 16.53 -8.99 7.88
CA GLY A 181 17.41 -10.13 7.61
C GLY A 181 18.86 -9.71 7.40
N GLN A 182 19.09 -8.64 6.63
CA GLN A 182 20.42 -8.05 6.45
C GLN A 182 20.99 -7.49 7.77
N LEU A 183 20.15 -6.82 8.58
CA LEU A 183 20.56 -6.30 9.88
C LEU A 183 21.02 -7.42 10.82
N VAL A 184 20.29 -8.54 10.87
CA VAL A 184 20.68 -9.72 11.64
C VAL A 184 22.00 -10.31 11.16
N MET A 185 22.25 -10.35 9.84
CA MET A 185 23.54 -10.79 9.30
C MET A 185 24.70 -9.88 9.74
N VAL A 186 24.48 -8.56 9.77
CA VAL A 186 25.50 -7.60 10.20
C VAL A 186 25.75 -7.71 11.71
N TYR A 187 24.72 -7.74 12.54
CA TYR A 187 24.87 -7.83 14.00
C TYR A 187 25.16 -9.24 14.52
N GLY A 188 25.08 -10.27 13.67
CA GLY A 188 25.36 -11.65 14.04
C GLY A 188 24.10 -12.42 14.41
N THR A 189 24.01 -13.64 13.88
CA THR A 189 22.84 -14.52 14.00
C THR A 189 22.55 -14.97 15.44
N GLN A 190 23.56 -14.96 16.30
CA GLN A 190 23.47 -15.36 17.71
C GLN A 190 22.62 -14.44 18.60
N PHE A 191 22.36 -13.20 18.15
CA PHE A 191 21.51 -12.27 18.91
C PHE A 191 20.04 -12.35 18.50
N ALA A 192 19.72 -12.93 17.35
CA ALA A 192 18.34 -13.13 16.91
C ALA A 192 17.73 -14.42 17.46
N LEU A 193 16.42 -14.42 17.71
CA LEU A 193 15.68 -15.61 18.17
C LEU A 193 15.48 -16.62 17.03
N LEU A 194 15.39 -16.15 15.80
CA LEU A 194 15.20 -16.95 14.60
C LEU A 194 16.34 -16.74 13.62
N ARG A 195 16.50 -17.67 12.69
CA ARG A 195 17.43 -17.53 11.58
C ARG A 195 17.01 -16.34 10.69
N PRO A 196 17.96 -15.56 10.11
CA PRO A 196 17.67 -14.31 9.40
C PRO A 196 16.57 -14.40 8.34
N MET A 197 16.57 -15.43 7.48
CA MET A 197 15.57 -15.60 6.42
C MET A 197 14.23 -16.17 6.89
N TRP A 198 14.18 -16.81 8.06
CA TRP A 198 12.93 -17.35 8.58
C TRP A 198 11.98 -16.24 9.03
N TYR A 199 12.51 -15.10 9.50
CA TYR A 199 11.71 -13.90 9.70
C TYR A 199 10.98 -13.52 8.40
N SER A 200 11.73 -13.28 7.32
CA SER A 200 11.13 -12.85 6.06
C SER A 200 10.15 -13.88 5.49
N TYR A 201 10.47 -15.17 5.49
CA TYR A 201 9.58 -16.19 4.92
C TYR A 201 8.28 -16.38 5.71
N ILE A 202 8.33 -16.42 7.04
CA ILE A 202 7.13 -16.61 7.87
C ILE A 202 6.20 -15.41 7.71
N PHE A 203 6.72 -14.19 7.85
CA PHE A 203 5.89 -12.99 7.82
C PHE A 203 5.34 -12.69 6.42
N ILE A 204 6.13 -12.92 5.36
CA ILE A 204 5.62 -12.83 3.97
C ILE A 204 4.52 -13.87 3.72
N ALA A 205 4.67 -15.11 4.23
CA ALA A 205 3.64 -16.13 4.08
C ALA A 205 2.34 -15.73 4.81
N CYS A 206 2.45 -15.20 6.03
CA CYS A 206 1.31 -14.64 6.75
C CYS A 206 0.63 -13.51 5.98
N ASP A 207 1.40 -12.60 5.38
CA ASP A 207 0.86 -11.51 4.55
C ASP A 207 0.19 -12.02 3.27
N VAL A 208 0.74 -13.04 2.60
CA VAL A 208 0.09 -13.63 1.40
C VAL A 208 -1.23 -14.30 1.77
N ILE A 209 -1.28 -15.01 2.90
CA ILE A 209 -2.53 -15.62 3.40
C ILE A 209 -3.55 -14.52 3.71
N SER A 210 -3.13 -13.48 4.43
CA SER A 210 -4.01 -12.36 4.80
C SER A 210 -4.55 -11.64 3.56
N LEU A 211 -3.71 -11.40 2.55
CA LEU A 211 -4.10 -10.78 1.29
C LEU A 211 -5.05 -11.65 0.48
N THR A 212 -4.89 -12.97 0.52
CA THR A 212 -5.81 -13.90 -0.15
C THR A 212 -7.20 -13.84 0.48
N VAL A 213 -7.27 -13.83 1.82
CA VAL A 213 -8.54 -13.66 2.56
C VAL A 213 -9.18 -12.31 2.25
N GLN A 214 -8.38 -11.24 2.20
CA GLN A 214 -8.85 -9.89 1.85
C GLN A 214 -9.37 -9.81 0.41
N ALA A 215 -8.68 -10.43 -0.54
CA ALA A 215 -9.11 -10.48 -1.93
C ALA A 215 -10.44 -11.25 -2.08
N ALA A 216 -10.59 -12.37 -1.37
CA ALA A 216 -11.85 -13.11 -1.34
C ALA A 216 -12.98 -12.28 -0.72
N GLY A 217 -12.74 -11.63 0.42
CA GLY A 217 -13.71 -10.77 1.09
C GLY A 217 -14.10 -9.54 0.25
N GLY A 218 -13.13 -8.87 -0.36
CA GLY A 218 -13.33 -7.74 -1.26
C GLY A 218 -14.10 -8.13 -2.53
N GLY A 219 -13.81 -9.30 -3.10
CA GLY A 219 -14.57 -9.87 -4.22
C GLY A 219 -16.02 -10.12 -3.85
N LEU A 220 -16.29 -10.76 -2.71
CA LEU A 220 -17.65 -10.99 -2.20
C LEU A 220 -18.39 -9.68 -1.92
N ALA A 221 -17.71 -8.68 -1.37
CA ALA A 221 -18.30 -7.35 -1.14
C ALA A 221 -18.65 -6.65 -2.45
N ALA A 222 -17.78 -6.72 -3.46
CA ALA A 222 -18.01 -6.13 -4.78
C ALA A 222 -19.17 -6.81 -5.52
N THR A 223 -19.29 -8.14 -5.46
CA THR A 223 -20.44 -8.85 -6.06
C THR A 223 -21.74 -8.51 -5.33
N ALA A 224 -21.73 -8.42 -3.99
CA ALA A 224 -22.91 -8.03 -3.22
C ALA A 224 -23.37 -6.60 -3.56
N LEU A 225 -22.44 -5.66 -3.75
CA LEU A 225 -22.75 -4.30 -4.19
C LEU A 225 -23.40 -4.28 -5.58
N LYS A 226 -22.86 -5.06 -6.53
CA LYS A 226 -23.45 -5.20 -7.88
C LYS A 226 -24.85 -5.81 -7.87
N GLU A 227 -25.14 -6.68 -6.90
CA GLU A 227 -26.44 -7.34 -6.73
C GLU A 227 -27.43 -6.57 -5.84
N PHE A 228 -27.10 -5.35 -5.38
CA PHE A 228 -27.88 -4.57 -4.41
C PHE A 228 -28.21 -5.36 -3.14
N ARG A 229 -27.25 -6.17 -2.67
CA ARG A 229 -27.30 -6.91 -1.41
C ARG A 229 -26.36 -6.27 -0.39
N SER A 230 -26.53 -6.62 0.88
CA SER A 230 -25.63 -6.14 1.93
C SER A 230 -24.22 -6.66 1.70
N SER A 231 -23.24 -5.75 1.67
CA SER A 231 -21.81 -6.07 1.49
C SER A 231 -21.12 -6.51 2.79
N ASP A 232 -21.87 -6.62 3.88
CA ASP A 232 -21.35 -6.86 5.23
C ASP A 232 -20.58 -8.18 5.33
N GLY A 233 -21.09 -9.25 4.71
CA GLY A 233 -20.44 -10.56 4.71
C GLY A 233 -19.03 -10.51 4.11
N GLY A 234 -18.88 -9.89 2.93
CA GLY A 234 -17.57 -9.70 2.31
C GLY A 234 -16.66 -8.75 3.10
N THR A 235 -17.25 -7.71 3.70
CA THR A 235 -16.52 -6.74 4.54
C THR A 235 -15.95 -7.42 5.78
N HIS A 236 -16.71 -8.27 6.47
CA HIS A 236 -16.22 -9.02 7.64
C HIS A 236 -15.08 -9.99 7.28
N VAL A 237 -15.15 -10.66 6.14
CA VAL A 237 -14.06 -11.52 5.65
C VAL A 237 -12.80 -10.68 5.38
N MET A 238 -12.95 -9.50 4.77
CA MET A 238 -11.82 -8.59 4.54
C MET A 238 -11.20 -8.08 5.85
N VAL A 239 -12.04 -7.71 6.84
CA VAL A 239 -11.59 -7.31 8.19
C VAL A 239 -10.84 -8.44 8.89
N ALA A 240 -11.30 -9.69 8.76
CA ALA A 240 -10.61 -10.85 9.34
C ALA A 240 -9.20 -11.01 8.77
N GLY A 241 -9.04 -10.83 7.45
CA GLY A 241 -7.72 -10.84 6.80
C GLY A 241 -6.81 -9.71 7.30
N LEU A 242 -7.33 -8.48 7.39
CA LEU A 242 -6.59 -7.33 7.94
C LEU A 242 -6.20 -7.54 9.42
N ALA A 243 -7.09 -8.11 10.23
CA ALA A 243 -6.80 -8.39 11.64
C ALA A 243 -5.71 -9.45 11.80
N PHE A 244 -5.73 -10.50 10.98
CA PHE A 244 -4.67 -11.51 10.94
C PHE A 244 -3.32 -10.89 10.54
N GLN A 245 -3.33 -10.00 9.54
CA GLN A 245 -2.14 -9.25 9.13
C GLN A 245 -1.59 -8.38 10.26
N VAL A 246 -2.44 -7.62 10.97
CA VAL A 246 -2.02 -6.80 12.10
C VAL A 246 -1.43 -7.65 13.22
N CYS A 247 -2.05 -8.80 13.54
CA CYS A 247 -1.52 -9.73 14.54
C CYS A 247 -0.11 -10.23 14.17
N SER A 248 0.08 -10.62 12.91
CA SER A 248 1.39 -11.00 12.35
C SER A 248 2.41 -9.87 12.51
N MET A 249 2.04 -8.63 12.16
CA MET A 249 2.91 -7.45 12.33
C MET A 249 3.23 -7.15 13.80
N SER A 250 2.30 -7.35 14.74
CA SER A 250 2.55 -7.16 16.18
C SER A 250 3.63 -8.13 16.68
N VAL A 251 3.57 -9.39 16.26
CA VAL A 251 4.59 -10.40 16.59
C VAL A 251 5.95 -10.01 15.98
N PHE A 252 5.96 -9.56 14.72
CA PHE A 252 7.18 -9.07 14.09
C PHE A 252 7.79 -7.88 14.84
N LEU A 253 6.98 -6.88 15.20
CA LEU A 253 7.41 -5.69 15.91
C LEU A 253 8.00 -6.06 17.28
N PHE A 254 7.37 -6.97 18.00
CA PHE A 254 7.90 -7.51 19.26
C PHE A 254 9.28 -8.14 19.07
N LEU A 255 9.44 -9.00 18.06
CA LEU A 255 10.71 -9.66 17.76
C LEU A 255 11.80 -8.65 17.35
N PHE A 256 11.42 -7.64 16.57
CA PHE A 256 12.33 -6.57 16.14
C PHE A 256 12.81 -5.74 17.35
N VAL A 257 11.88 -5.30 18.21
CA VAL A 257 12.21 -4.53 19.42
C VAL A 257 13.07 -5.36 20.38
N HIS A 258 12.76 -6.65 20.54
CA HIS A 258 13.56 -7.56 21.35
C HIS A 258 14.99 -7.71 20.81
N PHE A 259 15.15 -7.89 19.50
CA PHE A 259 16.46 -7.95 18.85
C PHE A 259 17.25 -6.65 19.04
N PHE A 260 16.60 -5.51 18.83
CA PHE A 260 17.21 -4.19 19.00
C PHE A 260 17.62 -3.92 20.44
N TRP A 261 16.75 -4.24 21.41
CA TRP A 261 17.05 -4.08 22.83
C TRP A 261 18.22 -4.96 23.27
N LYS A 262 18.26 -6.23 22.82
CA LYS A 262 19.36 -7.16 23.12
C LYS A 262 20.70 -6.63 22.59
N ILE A 263 20.74 -6.11 21.37
CA ILE A 263 21.96 -5.49 20.80
C ILE A 263 22.39 -4.27 21.63
N HIS A 264 21.46 -3.37 21.96
CA HIS A 264 21.78 -2.15 22.70
C HIS A 264 22.22 -2.42 24.14
N TYR A 265 21.58 -3.38 24.81
CA TYR A 265 21.91 -3.81 26.17
C TYR A 265 23.30 -4.46 26.21
N LEU A 266 23.58 -5.42 25.31
CA LEU A 266 24.87 -6.09 25.23
C LEU A 266 26.01 -5.13 24.85
N ARG A 267 25.76 -4.16 23.97
CA ARG A 267 26.74 -3.13 23.57
C ARG A 267 27.10 -2.17 24.71
N LYS A 268 26.17 -1.88 25.64
CA LYS A 268 26.44 -1.03 26.81
C LYS A 268 27.18 -1.77 27.93
N GLY A 269 26.96 -3.09 28.05
CA GLY A 269 27.55 -3.90 29.13
C GLY A 269 29.00 -4.31 28.88
N HIS A 270 29.36 -4.67 27.65
CA HIS A 270 30.67 -5.28 27.35
C HIS A 270 31.22 -4.75 26.02
N LYS A 271 32.23 -3.85 26.08
CA LYS A 271 33.02 -3.44 24.89
C LYS A 271 33.78 -4.59 24.24
N GLU A 272 33.88 -5.73 24.92
CA GLU A 272 34.60 -6.94 24.50
C GLU A 272 33.80 -7.88 23.60
N LEU A 273 32.57 -7.54 23.18
CA LEU A 273 31.79 -8.34 22.22
C LEU A 273 32.16 -8.10 20.75
N GLU A 274 33.10 -7.19 20.44
CA GLU A 274 33.62 -7.02 19.07
C GLU A 274 34.04 -8.32 18.36
N PRO A 275 34.63 -9.34 19.02
CA PRO A 275 34.98 -10.62 18.40
C PRO A 275 33.77 -11.52 18.07
N MET A 276 32.60 -11.27 18.65
CA MET A 276 31.36 -12.03 18.41
C MET A 276 30.52 -11.43 17.28
N PHE A 277 30.80 -10.19 16.88
CA PHE A 277 30.21 -9.60 15.70
C PHE A 277 30.95 -10.07 14.45
N ASN A 278 30.26 -10.22 13.31
CA ASN A 278 30.90 -10.66 12.08
C ASN A 278 32.06 -9.68 11.71
N PRO A 279 33.33 -10.13 11.70
CA PRO A 279 34.48 -9.28 11.49
C PRO A 279 34.49 -8.62 10.10
N ASP A 280 33.86 -9.24 9.10
CA ASP A 280 33.80 -8.76 7.72
C ASP A 280 33.08 -7.39 7.57
N TYR A 281 32.25 -7.00 8.54
CA TYR A 281 31.44 -5.77 8.49
C TYR A 281 31.83 -4.74 9.56
N LYS A 282 33.06 -4.81 10.10
CA LYS A 282 33.52 -3.92 11.17
C LYS A 282 33.50 -2.44 10.76
N ASP A 283 33.92 -2.12 9.54
CA ASP A 283 33.97 -0.74 9.03
C ASP A 283 32.57 -0.14 8.82
N LEU A 284 31.61 -0.97 8.37
CA LEU A 284 30.23 -0.57 8.17
C LEU A 284 29.53 -0.23 9.49
N ARG A 285 29.87 -0.96 10.56
CA ARG A 285 29.32 -0.77 11.92
C ARG A 285 29.86 0.47 12.63
N GLN A 286 31.05 0.95 12.23
CA GLN A 286 31.67 2.16 12.75
C GLN A 286 31.11 3.44 12.12
N ASN A 287 30.43 3.35 10.96
CA ASN A 287 29.75 4.47 10.35
C ASN A 287 28.56 4.94 11.20
N LYS A 288 28.55 6.22 11.58
CA LYS A 288 27.46 6.84 12.36
C LYS A 288 26.09 6.67 11.69
N LEU A 289 26.04 6.69 10.35
CA LEU A 289 24.81 6.49 9.58
C LEU A 289 24.18 5.11 9.83
N PHE A 290 24.99 4.06 9.87
CA PHE A 290 24.52 2.69 10.11
C PHE A 290 23.97 2.50 11.52
N SER A 291 24.48 3.25 12.51
CA SER A 291 23.94 3.20 13.87
C SER A 291 22.52 3.75 13.98
N TYR A 292 22.07 4.62 13.07
CA TYR A 292 20.68 5.11 13.02
C TYR A 292 19.75 4.18 12.22
N PHE A 293 20.31 3.27 11.41
CA PHE A 293 19.52 2.42 10.51
C PHE A 293 18.46 1.56 11.21
N PRO A 294 18.74 0.86 12.33
CA PRO A 294 17.70 0.10 13.03
C PRO A 294 16.57 0.99 13.56
N VAL A 295 16.88 2.23 13.98
CA VAL A 295 15.90 3.19 14.49
C VAL A 295 15.00 3.67 13.36
N VAL A 296 15.57 3.95 12.18
CA VAL A 296 14.80 4.32 10.99
C VAL A 296 13.85 3.19 10.57
N ILE A 297 14.33 1.94 10.56
CA ILE A 297 13.49 0.77 10.27
C ILE A 297 12.37 0.64 11.30
N LEU A 298 12.67 0.82 12.60
CA LEU A 298 11.63 0.78 13.66
C LEU A 298 10.54 1.82 13.42
N ILE A 299 10.92 3.06 13.12
CA ILE A 299 9.96 4.15 12.85
C ILE A 299 9.12 3.83 11.60
N ALA A 300 9.74 3.31 10.53
CA ALA A 300 9.03 2.88 9.34
C ALA A 300 8.01 1.77 9.64
N VAL A 301 8.38 0.76 10.42
CA VAL A 301 7.46 -0.32 10.85
C VAL A 301 6.30 0.26 11.66
N LEU A 302 6.56 1.21 12.56
CA LEU A 302 5.52 1.84 13.37
C LEU A 302 4.50 2.60 12.50
N PHE A 303 4.94 3.34 11.48
CA PHE A 303 4.03 4.03 10.56
C PHE A 303 3.14 3.05 9.77
N VAL A 304 3.71 1.97 9.22
CA VAL A 304 2.93 0.95 8.51
C VAL A 304 1.97 0.22 9.46
N TYR A 305 2.40 -0.01 10.70
CA TYR A 305 1.58 -0.64 11.74
C TYR A 305 0.38 0.23 12.13
N THR A 306 0.58 1.53 12.34
CA THR A 306 -0.51 2.48 12.62
C THR A 306 -1.55 2.50 11.49
N ARG A 307 -1.10 2.53 10.22
CA ARG A 307 -2.00 2.40 9.07
C ARG A 307 -2.79 1.10 9.10
N SER A 308 -2.12 -0.03 9.38
CA SER A 308 -2.75 -1.35 9.37
C SER A 308 -3.85 -1.45 10.44
N ILE A 309 -3.63 -0.88 11.64
CA ILE A 309 -4.65 -0.76 12.69
C ILE A 309 -5.81 0.12 12.22
N TYR A 310 -5.51 1.31 11.67
CA TYR A 310 -6.55 2.20 11.14
C TYR A 310 -7.42 1.48 10.11
N ARG A 311 -6.83 0.68 9.22
CA ARG A 311 -7.56 -0.09 8.21
C ARG A 311 -8.49 -1.15 8.79
N VAL A 312 -8.06 -1.86 9.83
CA VAL A 312 -8.91 -2.81 10.55
C VAL A 312 -10.12 -2.09 11.15
N ILE A 313 -9.89 -1.00 11.90
CA ILE A 313 -10.97 -0.26 12.58
C ILE A 313 -11.92 0.36 11.54
N LYS A 314 -11.37 1.00 10.51
CA LYS A 314 -12.14 1.63 9.42
C LYS A 314 -13.13 0.66 8.78
N LEU A 315 -12.69 -0.57 8.48
CA LEU A 315 -13.53 -1.56 7.81
C LEU A 315 -14.40 -2.35 8.79
N ALA A 316 -14.00 -2.46 10.06
CA ALA A 316 -14.82 -3.05 11.12
C ALA A 316 -16.04 -2.19 11.47
N GLU A 317 -15.93 -0.86 11.39
CA GLU A 317 -17.06 0.06 11.52
C GLU A 317 -18.04 0.00 10.34
N GLY A 318 -17.61 -0.59 9.22
CA GLY A 318 -18.41 -0.68 7.99
C GLY A 318 -18.45 0.62 7.18
N TRP A 319 -19.10 0.55 6.02
CA TRP A 319 -19.08 1.59 4.96
C TRP A 319 -19.78 2.90 5.32
N THR A 320 -20.59 2.90 6.39
CA THR A 320 -21.28 4.08 6.94
C THR A 320 -20.62 4.59 8.22
N GLY A 321 -19.47 4.03 8.63
CA GLY A 321 -18.75 4.38 9.85
C GLY A 321 -18.19 5.80 9.87
N PHE A 322 -17.91 6.31 11.08
CA PHE A 322 -17.37 7.66 11.27
C PHE A 322 -16.00 7.83 10.60
N LEU A 323 -15.16 6.78 10.62
CA LEU A 323 -13.82 6.81 10.02
C LEU A 323 -13.82 6.81 8.47
N ILE A 324 -14.87 6.26 7.84
CA ILE A 324 -15.02 6.28 6.38
C ILE A 324 -15.61 7.60 5.91
N THR A 325 -16.48 8.21 6.72
CA THR A 325 -17.18 9.47 6.42
C THR A 325 -16.35 10.74 6.71
N HIS A 326 -15.20 10.62 7.38
CA HIS A 326 -14.29 11.74 7.65
C HIS A 326 -12.93 11.58 6.94
N GLU A 327 -12.74 12.32 5.84
CA GLU A 327 -11.57 12.17 4.95
C GLU A 327 -10.25 12.53 5.65
N VAL A 328 -10.30 13.44 6.62
CA VAL A 328 -9.11 13.91 7.35
C VAL A 328 -8.37 12.74 8.01
N TYR A 329 -9.10 11.79 8.61
CA TYR A 329 -8.48 10.62 9.23
C TYR A 329 -7.83 9.70 8.20
N PHE A 330 -8.45 9.53 7.03
CA PHE A 330 -7.85 8.79 5.93
C PHE A 330 -6.55 9.45 5.44
N MET A 331 -6.56 10.77 5.27
CA MET A 331 -5.38 11.50 4.79
C MET A 331 -4.21 11.45 5.80
N ILE A 332 -4.50 11.52 7.10
CA ILE A 332 -3.45 11.51 8.14
C ILE A 332 -3.01 10.09 8.49
N LEU A 333 -3.95 9.19 8.78
CA LEU A 333 -3.64 7.86 9.32
C LEU A 333 -3.34 6.82 8.22
N ASP A 334 -3.83 7.03 7.01
CA ASP A 334 -3.57 6.15 5.86
C ASP A 334 -2.46 6.76 4.98
N ALA A 335 -2.69 7.96 4.44
CA ALA A 335 -1.84 8.53 3.39
C ALA A 335 -0.52 9.11 3.90
N LEU A 336 -0.56 9.94 4.93
CA LEU A 336 0.63 10.56 5.49
C LEU A 336 1.58 9.51 6.11
N MET A 337 1.06 8.49 6.80
CA MET A 337 1.89 7.43 7.39
C MET A 337 2.72 6.68 6.34
N MET A 338 2.12 6.38 5.18
CA MET A 338 2.86 5.74 4.08
C MET A 338 3.82 6.71 3.39
N ALA A 339 3.42 7.97 3.24
CA ALA A 339 4.30 8.99 2.65
C ALA A 339 5.56 9.18 3.50
N LEU A 340 5.40 9.23 4.83
CA LEU A 340 6.52 9.32 5.77
C LEU A 340 7.39 8.07 5.74
N THR A 341 6.79 6.87 5.67
CA THR A 341 7.54 5.62 5.47
C THR A 341 8.40 5.68 4.22
N CYS A 342 7.82 6.10 3.09
CA CYS A 342 8.53 6.21 1.81
C CYS A 342 9.63 7.26 1.88
N LEU A 343 9.35 8.42 2.49
CA LEU A 343 10.29 9.50 2.70
C LEU A 343 11.51 9.08 3.52
N LEU A 344 11.32 8.24 4.54
CA LEU A 344 12.43 7.72 5.35
C LEU A 344 13.41 6.88 4.51
N PHE A 345 12.92 6.06 3.58
CA PHE A 345 13.77 5.19 2.77
C PHE A 345 14.54 5.90 1.64
N ILE A 346 14.26 7.17 1.35
CA ILE A 346 15.00 7.96 0.36
C ILE A 346 16.43 8.29 0.84
N PRO A 347 16.64 9.05 1.94
CA PRO A 347 17.98 9.35 2.43
C PRO A 347 18.64 8.12 3.05
N PHE A 348 17.85 7.16 3.53
CA PHE A 348 18.32 5.95 4.20
C PHE A 348 18.23 4.71 3.29
N HIS A 349 18.40 4.88 1.98
CA HIS A 349 18.34 3.77 1.02
C HIS A 349 19.38 2.69 1.38
N PRO A 350 19.02 1.40 1.36
CA PRO A 350 19.93 0.32 1.74
C PRO A 350 21.21 0.28 0.91
N GLY A 351 21.15 0.68 -0.37
CA GLY A 351 22.35 0.81 -1.22
C GLY A 351 23.39 1.83 -0.71
N PHE A 352 22.96 2.90 -0.03
CA PHE A 352 23.88 3.86 0.57
C PHE A 352 24.46 3.36 1.90
N MET A 353 23.67 2.60 2.66
CA MET A 353 24.07 2.14 4.01
C MET A 353 24.80 0.80 4.04
N LEU A 354 24.56 -0.06 3.07
CA LEU A 354 25.18 -1.38 2.97
C LEU A 354 26.30 -1.43 1.93
N GLY A 355 26.44 -0.39 1.11
CA GLY A 355 27.39 -0.33 0.00
C GLY A 355 26.87 -1.06 -1.25
N LYS A 356 27.64 -0.98 -2.36
CA LYS A 356 27.29 -1.59 -3.66
C LYS A 356 27.22 -3.12 -3.65
N GLY A 357 27.68 -3.78 -2.59
CA GLY A 357 27.51 -5.21 -2.39
C GLY A 357 26.31 -5.46 -1.49
N GLU A 358 25.21 -5.99 -2.05
CA GLU A 358 24.12 -6.51 -1.23
C GLU A 358 24.71 -7.52 -0.22
N ILE A 359 24.51 -7.30 1.07
CA ILE A 359 24.86 -8.29 2.10
C ILE A 359 23.98 -9.51 1.86
N PRO A 360 24.56 -10.64 1.40
CA PRO A 360 23.74 -11.76 1.02
C PRO A 360 23.20 -12.42 2.28
N VAL A 361 21.88 -12.47 2.40
CA VAL A 361 21.22 -13.02 3.58
C VAL A 361 21.28 -14.56 3.54
N GLN A 362 21.67 -15.17 4.66
CA GLN A 362 21.82 -16.62 4.79
C GLN A 362 20.53 -17.36 4.41
N GLY A 363 20.54 -18.05 3.26
CA GLY A 363 19.39 -18.78 2.71
C GLY A 363 18.94 -18.32 1.32
N MET A 364 19.41 -17.17 0.84
CA MET A 364 19.17 -16.72 -0.55
C MET A 364 20.16 -17.34 -1.55
N PRO A 365 19.79 -17.43 -2.85
CA PRO A 365 20.71 -17.86 -3.91
C PRO A 365 22.01 -17.06 -3.95
N SER A 366 21.96 -15.75 -3.69
CA SER A 366 23.12 -14.86 -3.63
C SER A 366 24.12 -15.26 -2.54
N TYR A 367 23.64 -15.76 -1.39
CA TYR A 367 24.50 -16.26 -0.31
C TYR A 367 25.20 -17.56 -0.67
N LYS A 368 24.49 -18.49 -1.34
CA LYS A 368 25.09 -19.72 -1.86
C LYS A 368 26.17 -19.43 -2.90
N LYS A 369 25.97 -18.41 -3.74
CA LYS A 369 26.98 -17.95 -4.71
C LYS A 369 28.21 -17.34 -4.02
N MET A 370 28.01 -16.50 -2.99
CA MET A 370 29.13 -15.93 -2.22
C MET A 370 29.95 -17.02 -1.53
N ILE A 371 29.32 -18.00 -0.87
CA ILE A 371 30.05 -19.12 -0.26
C ILE A 371 30.82 -19.92 -1.31
N LYS A 372 30.20 -20.22 -2.46
CA LYS A 372 30.89 -20.93 -3.54
C LYS A 372 32.07 -20.14 -4.11
N ALA A 373 31.94 -18.81 -4.21
CA ALA A 373 33.01 -17.93 -4.68
C ALA A 373 34.15 -17.86 -3.66
N SER A 374 33.85 -17.70 -2.37
CA SER A 374 34.83 -17.71 -1.29
C SER A 374 35.54 -19.07 -1.15
N GLN A 375 34.82 -20.18 -1.31
CA GLN A 375 35.43 -21.53 -1.35
C GLN A 375 36.30 -21.72 -2.61
N ALA A 376 35.93 -21.13 -3.75
CA ALA A 376 36.74 -21.19 -4.96
C ALA A 376 38.00 -20.31 -4.86
N GLU A 377 37.92 -19.17 -4.18
CA GLU A 377 39.07 -18.31 -3.86
C GLU A 377 40.03 -19.00 -2.88
N GLU A 378 39.53 -19.59 -1.78
CA GLU A 378 40.35 -20.39 -0.85
C GLU A 378 41.02 -21.58 -1.55
N PHE A 379 40.30 -22.27 -2.44
CA PHE A 379 40.85 -23.38 -3.22
C PHE A 379 41.95 -22.89 -4.18
N SER A 380 41.73 -21.78 -4.88
CA SER A 380 42.74 -21.17 -5.77
C SER A 380 43.96 -20.63 -5.01
N GLU A 381 43.78 -20.12 -3.79
CA GLU A 381 44.86 -19.60 -2.97
C GLU A 381 45.71 -20.73 -2.36
N ASN A 382 45.10 -21.88 -2.03
CA ASN A 382 45.83 -23.07 -1.61
C ASN A 382 46.59 -23.74 -2.76
N ASP A 383 46.01 -23.87 -3.95
CA ASP A 383 46.72 -24.39 -5.14
C ASP A 383 47.90 -23.49 -5.54
N GLY A 384 47.76 -22.16 -5.38
CA GLY A 384 48.84 -21.20 -5.61
C GLY A 384 49.98 -21.27 -4.60
N LYS A 385 49.74 -21.79 -3.39
CA LYS A 385 50.77 -21.98 -2.35
C LYS A 385 51.46 -23.35 -2.47
N GLU A 386 50.78 -24.39 -2.95
CA GLU A 386 51.41 -25.69 -3.22
C GLU A 386 52.26 -25.71 -4.51
N GLY A 387 52.00 -24.81 -5.47
CA GLY A 387 52.81 -24.65 -6.68
C GLY A 387 54.13 -23.88 -6.52
N GLY A 388 54.44 -23.37 -5.32
CA GLY A 388 55.56 -22.44 -5.08
C GLY A 388 56.85 -23.05 -4.49
N THR A 389 56.88 -24.35 -4.17
CA THR A 389 58.07 -24.98 -3.56
C THR A 389 58.44 -26.28 -4.26
N ALA A 390 58.94 -26.19 -5.50
CA ALA A 390 59.55 -27.34 -6.17
C ALA A 390 60.59 -26.91 -7.24
N GLU A 391 61.54 -26.04 -6.89
CA GLU A 391 62.81 -25.96 -7.63
C GLU A 391 63.98 -26.10 -6.65
N GLY A 392 64.51 -27.32 -6.59
CA GLY A 392 65.58 -27.76 -5.68
C GLY A 392 66.15 -29.10 -6.12
N VAL A 393 66.72 -29.07 -7.32
CA VAL A 393 67.38 -30.12 -8.10
C VAL A 393 68.67 -30.65 -7.43
N TYR A 394 68.73 -31.98 -7.21
CA TYR A 394 69.85 -32.95 -7.35
C TYR A 394 70.72 -33.45 -6.15
N GLY A 395 70.89 -34.80 -6.17
CA GLY A 395 71.99 -35.62 -5.61
C GLY A 395 71.52 -36.58 -4.50
N GLU A 396 71.66 -37.91 -4.51
CA GLU A 396 72.34 -38.93 -5.32
C GLU A 396 71.89 -40.30 -4.72
N PRO A 397 71.75 -41.43 -5.46
CA PRO A 397 71.45 -42.72 -4.84
C PRO A 397 72.67 -43.64 -4.89
N GLU A 398 73.23 -44.05 -3.75
CA GLU A 398 74.04 -45.27 -3.73
C GLU A 398 73.96 -46.05 -2.41
N GLN A 399 73.87 -47.36 -2.61
CA GLN A 399 73.49 -48.39 -1.67
C GLN A 399 74.65 -48.82 -0.77
N TYR A 400 74.31 -49.28 0.43
CA TYR A 400 75.17 -50.10 1.26
C TYR A 400 75.44 -51.46 0.60
N HIS A 401 76.72 -51.75 0.34
CA HIS A 401 77.29 -53.09 0.37
C HIS A 401 78.56 -53.06 1.24
N ALA A 402 78.58 -54.00 2.20
CA ALA A 402 79.59 -54.33 3.22
C ALA A 402 79.60 -53.46 4.50
#